data_AF-A0A317PGZ9-F1
#
_entry.id   AF-A0A317PGZ9-F1
#
_cell.length_a   1.000
_cell.length_b   1.000
_cell.length_c   1.000
_cell.angle_alpha   90.00
_cell.angle_beta   90.00
_cell.angle_gamma   90.00
#
_symmetry.space_group_name_H-M   'P 1'
#
loop_
_entity.id
_entity.type
_entity.pdbx_description
1 polymer ?
#
loop_
_entity_poly.entity_id
_entity_poly.type
_entity_poly.pdbx_seq_one_letter_code
_entity_poly.pdbx_strand_id
1 'polypeptide(L)'
;MKKITLLVLCGLLTANVAWAKTCTPTDAEAADMAVDSLSSWSAVNQNRIKFGHCDDGDIAEGNSEAVARLLADHWDSVPELSTLISKTPALKTYVLKHIDSTLDTKDLDKIQAQATHSCPAKLKVLCGEIKDAAETAATE
;
A
#
# COMPACT_ATOMS: atom_id res chain seq x y z
N MET A 1 8.42 -61.93 23.51
CA MET A 1 7.47 -60.80 23.53
C MET A 1 8.21 -59.55 23.07
N LYS A 2 8.05 -59.14 21.80
CA LYS A 2 8.71 -57.95 21.22
C LYS A 2 7.89 -56.72 21.59
N LYS A 3 8.48 -55.79 22.35
CA LYS A 3 7.86 -54.50 22.68
C LYS A 3 7.93 -53.62 21.43
N ILE A 4 6.77 -53.34 20.83
CA ILE A 4 6.63 -52.35 19.75
C ILE A 4 6.55 -50.99 20.43
N THR A 5 7.62 -50.21 20.34
CA THR A 5 7.65 -48.83 20.82
C THR A 5 6.94 -47.96 19.79
N LEU A 6 5.72 -47.52 20.10
CA LEU A 6 4.95 -46.60 19.27
C LEU A 6 5.53 -45.18 19.44
N LEU A 7 6.22 -44.68 18.42
CA LEU A 7 6.71 -43.30 18.36
C LEU A 7 5.55 -42.39 17.93
N VAL A 8 4.91 -41.72 18.90
CA VAL A 8 3.89 -40.70 18.63
C VAL A 8 4.62 -39.43 18.19
N LEU A 9 4.65 -39.19 16.89
CA LEU A 9 5.13 -37.94 16.30
C LEU A 9 4.06 -36.86 16.52
N CYS A 10 4.17 -36.12 17.63
CA CYS A 10 3.36 -34.93 17.85
C CYS A 10 3.94 -33.80 16.98
N GLY A 11 3.41 -33.67 15.76
CA GLY A 11 3.77 -32.57 14.86
C GLY A 11 3.30 -31.24 15.44
N LEU A 12 4.22 -30.48 16.03
CA LEU A 12 4.01 -29.07 16.34
C LEU A 12 3.87 -28.31 15.01
N LEU A 13 2.63 -28.05 14.61
CA LEU A 13 2.30 -27.02 13.63
C LEU A 13 2.69 -25.67 14.23
N THR A 14 3.91 -25.21 13.95
CA THR A 14 4.31 -23.84 14.25
C THR A 14 3.55 -22.92 13.31
N ALA A 15 2.39 -22.43 13.76
CA ALA A 15 1.78 -21.26 13.15
C ALA A 15 2.80 -20.11 13.26
N ASN A 16 3.33 -19.65 12.13
CA ASN A 16 4.11 -18.43 12.09
C ASN A 16 3.18 -17.27 12.39
N VAL A 17 2.96 -16.99 13.66
CA VAL A 17 2.27 -15.76 14.09
C VAL A 17 3.27 -14.64 13.87
N ALA A 18 3.19 -14.01 12.69
CA ALA A 18 3.90 -12.76 12.46
C ALA A 18 3.30 -11.71 13.39
N TRP A 19 4.01 -11.37 14.46
CA TRP A 19 3.60 -10.27 15.34
C TRP A 19 3.73 -8.97 14.56
N ALA A 20 2.60 -8.38 14.19
CA ALA A 20 2.56 -7.03 13.67
C ALA A 20 3.15 -6.08 14.74
N LYS A 21 4.05 -5.19 14.33
CA LYS A 21 4.62 -4.18 15.24
C LYS A 21 3.47 -3.31 15.75
N THR A 22 3.40 -3.06 17.05
CA THR A 22 2.43 -2.12 17.62
C THR A 22 2.83 -0.69 17.29
N CYS A 23 1.89 0.14 16.84
CA CYS A 23 2.11 1.56 16.73
C CYS A 23 2.17 2.20 18.13
N THR A 24 3.36 2.64 18.54
CA THR A 24 3.51 3.38 19.80
C THR A 24 3.05 4.83 19.62
N PRO A 25 2.66 5.56 20.68
CA PRO A 25 2.32 6.97 20.56
C PRO A 25 3.42 7.82 19.91
N THR A 26 4.69 7.51 20.16
CA THR A 26 5.83 8.18 19.51
C THR A 26 5.96 7.82 18.04
N ASP A 27 5.67 6.56 17.65
CA ASP A 27 5.63 6.20 16.24
C ASP A 27 4.47 6.91 15.53
N ALA A 28 3.29 7.01 16.17
CA ALA A 28 2.10 7.65 15.62
C ALA A 28 2.34 9.14 15.35
N GLU A 29 2.84 9.89 16.33
CA GLU A 29 3.21 11.30 16.17
C GLU A 29 4.22 11.50 15.03
N ALA A 30 5.23 10.63 14.95
CA ALA A 30 6.25 10.73 13.91
C ALA A 30 5.74 10.32 12.51
N ALA A 31 4.74 9.44 12.44
CA ALA A 31 4.08 9.04 11.21
C ALA A 31 3.14 10.15 10.72
N ASP A 32 2.36 10.75 11.63
CA ASP A 32 1.48 11.88 11.36
C ASP A 32 2.26 13.08 10.80
N MET A 33 3.34 13.50 11.45
CA MET A 33 4.21 14.54 10.89
C MET A 33 4.85 14.18 9.54
N ALA A 34 5.00 12.89 9.23
CA ALA A 34 5.62 12.46 7.99
C ALA A 34 4.68 12.54 6.79
N VAL A 35 3.35 12.41 6.97
CA VAL A 35 2.38 12.37 5.87
C VAL A 35 2.41 13.65 5.02
N ASP A 36 2.65 14.80 5.65
CA ASP A 36 2.76 16.12 5.00
C ASP A 36 3.92 16.24 4.01
N SER A 37 4.89 15.32 4.06
CA SER A 37 6.14 15.39 3.29
C SER A 37 6.23 14.34 2.16
N LEU A 38 5.16 13.60 1.90
CA LEU A 38 5.15 12.46 0.97
C LEU A 38 4.98 12.88 -0.50
N SER A 39 5.86 13.76 -0.97
CA SER A 39 5.80 14.34 -2.33
C SER A 39 6.49 13.51 -3.42
N SER A 40 6.82 12.24 -3.17
CA SER A 40 7.43 11.34 -4.16
C SER A 40 7.20 9.87 -3.82
N TRP A 41 7.27 8.98 -4.81
CA TRP A 41 7.12 7.54 -4.61
C TRP A 41 8.20 6.94 -3.70
N SER A 42 9.41 7.52 -3.73
CA SER A 42 10.48 7.14 -2.80
C SER A 42 10.11 7.49 -1.36
N ALA A 43 9.58 8.69 -1.11
CA ALA A 43 9.11 9.12 0.20
C ALA A 43 7.98 8.22 0.71
N VAL A 44 6.97 7.95 -0.13
CA VAL A 44 5.87 7.01 0.20
C VAL A 44 6.41 5.63 0.58
N ASN A 45 7.35 5.07 -0.20
CA ASN A 45 7.91 3.76 0.11
C ASN A 45 8.74 3.76 1.41
N GLN A 46 9.49 4.83 1.67
CA GLN A 46 10.24 4.97 2.93
C GLN A 46 9.28 5.10 4.13
N ASN A 47 8.20 5.87 3.97
CA ASN A 47 7.15 6.01 4.97
C ASN A 47 6.52 4.66 5.30
N ARG A 48 6.09 3.92 4.28
CA ARG A 48 5.57 2.55 4.41
C ARG A 48 6.51 1.62 5.18
N ILE A 49 7.81 1.66 4.88
CA ILE A 49 8.80 0.80 5.56
C ILE A 49 8.95 1.18 7.03
N LYS A 50 8.97 2.48 7.32
CA LYS A 50 9.25 3.00 8.66
C LYS A 50 8.02 2.97 9.58
N PHE A 51 6.85 3.28 9.02
CA PHE A 51 5.62 3.59 9.73
C PHE A 51 4.41 2.81 9.23
N GLY A 52 4.56 1.84 8.32
CA GLY A 52 3.44 1.03 7.83
C GLY A 52 2.71 0.21 8.91
N HIS A 53 3.28 0.09 10.11
CA HIS A 53 2.63 -0.49 11.29
C HIS A 53 1.74 0.50 12.06
N CYS A 54 1.77 1.78 11.69
CA CYS A 54 0.93 2.88 12.20
C CYS A 54 -0.11 3.35 11.19
N ASP A 55 -0.27 2.61 10.10
CA ASP A 55 -1.11 3.00 8.98
C ASP A 55 -2.59 2.68 9.25
N ASP A 56 -3.18 3.46 10.15
CA ASP A 56 -4.55 3.38 10.63
C ASP A 56 -5.06 4.80 10.99
N GLY A 57 -6.38 5.01 10.98
CA GLY A 57 -7.02 6.31 11.26
C GLY A 57 -6.46 7.47 10.42
N ASP A 58 -6.30 8.63 11.04
CA ASP A 58 -5.84 9.87 10.39
C ASP A 58 -4.50 9.71 9.64
N ILE A 59 -3.60 8.83 10.12
CA ILE A 59 -2.32 8.54 9.46
C ILE A 59 -2.57 7.81 8.14
N ALA A 60 -3.49 6.84 8.11
CA ALA A 60 -3.86 6.14 6.89
C ALA A 60 -4.51 7.08 5.88
N GLU A 61 -5.42 7.95 6.34
CA GLU A 61 -6.07 8.96 5.49
C GLU A 61 -5.04 9.93 4.90
N GLY A 62 -4.07 10.40 5.69
CA GLY A 62 -2.96 11.23 5.21
C GLY A 62 -2.08 10.52 4.17
N ASN A 63 -1.82 9.22 4.35
CA ASN A 63 -1.12 8.40 3.35
C ASN A 63 -1.95 8.24 2.07
N SER A 64 -3.26 8.04 2.18
CA SER A 64 -4.19 7.98 1.05
C SER A 64 -4.17 9.29 0.26
N GLU A 65 -4.27 10.43 0.94
CA GLU A 65 -4.22 11.75 0.29
C GLU A 65 -2.88 11.98 -0.44
N ALA A 66 -1.75 11.61 0.16
CA ALA A 66 -0.44 11.72 -0.47
C ALA A 66 -0.32 10.86 -1.74
N VAL A 67 -0.83 9.61 -1.70
CA VAL A 67 -0.90 8.73 -2.87
C VAL A 67 -1.80 9.34 -3.94
N ALA A 68 -2.95 9.88 -3.55
CA ALA A 68 -3.88 10.52 -4.45
C ALA A 68 -3.26 11.73 -5.15
N ARG A 69 -2.56 12.62 -4.43
CA ARG A 69 -1.81 13.75 -5.05
C ARG A 69 -0.81 13.29 -6.10
N LEU A 70 -0.03 12.25 -5.81
CA LEU A 70 0.96 11.74 -6.76
C LEU A 70 0.30 11.18 -8.03
N LEU A 71 -0.85 10.51 -7.92
CA LEU A 71 -1.57 9.98 -9.07
C LEU A 71 -2.35 11.08 -9.82
N ALA A 72 -3.06 11.93 -9.09
CA ALA A 72 -3.90 12.99 -9.65
C ALA A 72 -3.06 14.09 -10.30
N ASP A 73 -2.00 14.55 -9.65
CA ASP A 73 -1.27 15.77 -10.00
C ASP A 73 0.11 15.52 -10.61
N HIS A 74 0.70 14.34 -10.34
CA HIS A 74 2.04 13.96 -10.80
C HIS A 74 2.04 12.64 -11.58
N TRP A 75 1.02 12.40 -12.40
CA TRP A 75 0.85 11.14 -13.14
C TRP A 75 2.06 10.74 -13.99
N ASP A 76 2.84 11.71 -14.48
CA ASP A 76 4.08 11.51 -15.21
C ASP A 76 5.17 10.77 -14.40
N SER A 77 5.02 10.70 -13.07
CA SER A 77 5.88 9.92 -12.17
C SER A 77 5.51 8.43 -12.04
N VAL A 78 4.40 7.96 -12.62
CA VAL A 78 4.00 6.53 -12.58
C VAL A 78 5.07 5.54 -13.10
N PRO A 79 5.90 5.86 -14.12
CA PRO A 79 7.05 5.04 -14.49
C PRO A 79 8.10 4.88 -13.36
N GLU A 80 8.29 5.89 -12.52
CA GLU A 80 9.14 5.81 -11.32
C GLU A 80 8.53 4.84 -10.30
N LEU A 81 7.23 4.97 -10.02
CA LEU A 81 6.49 4.04 -9.18
C LEU A 81 6.67 2.59 -9.66
N SER A 82 6.48 2.34 -10.95
CA SER A 82 6.68 1.00 -11.53
C SER A 82 8.11 0.48 -11.32
N THR A 83 9.11 1.35 -11.42
CA THR A 83 10.51 0.98 -11.18
C THR A 83 10.74 0.62 -9.71
N LEU A 84 10.14 1.36 -8.77
CA LEU A 84 10.22 1.05 -7.34
C LEU A 84 9.47 -0.24 -7.00
N ILE A 85 8.27 -0.47 -7.55
CA ILE A 85 7.50 -1.71 -7.39
C ILE A 85 8.31 -2.93 -7.83
N SER A 86 9.07 -2.83 -8.94
CA SER A 86 9.90 -3.95 -9.41
C SER A 86 10.98 -4.36 -8.42
N LYS A 87 11.44 -3.42 -7.57
CA LYS A 87 12.42 -3.65 -6.50
C LYS A 87 11.76 -3.98 -5.16
N THR A 88 10.53 -3.52 -4.95
CA THR A 88 9.81 -3.63 -3.68
C THR A 88 8.33 -3.92 -3.95
N PRO A 89 7.96 -5.18 -4.23
CA PRO A 89 6.59 -5.53 -4.64
C PRO A 89 5.50 -5.14 -3.63
N ALA A 90 5.84 -5.11 -2.34
CA ALA A 90 4.93 -4.66 -1.27
C ALA A 90 4.47 -3.19 -1.42
N LEU A 91 5.22 -2.36 -2.15
CA LEU A 91 4.81 -0.99 -2.45
C LEU A 91 3.56 -0.96 -3.32
N LYS A 92 3.37 -1.92 -4.23
CA LYS A 92 2.19 -1.95 -5.10
C LYS A 92 0.92 -2.15 -4.29
N THR A 93 0.91 -3.17 -3.44
CA THR A 93 -0.23 -3.44 -2.54
C THR A 93 -0.51 -2.25 -1.63
N TYR A 94 0.54 -1.58 -1.15
CA TYR A 94 0.40 -0.38 -0.33
C TYR A 94 -0.22 0.80 -1.09
N VAL A 95 0.23 1.09 -2.31
CA VAL A 95 -0.36 2.16 -3.12
C VAL A 95 -1.81 1.86 -3.47
N LEU A 96 -2.12 0.64 -3.90
CA LEU A 96 -3.49 0.28 -4.31
C LEU A 96 -4.49 0.33 -3.16
N LYS A 97 -4.09 -0.05 -1.94
CA LYS A 97 -4.99 0.03 -0.77
C LYS A 97 -5.29 1.47 -0.31
N HIS A 98 -4.46 2.42 -0.73
CA HIS A 98 -4.58 3.86 -0.41
C HIS A 98 -5.31 4.63 -1.53
N ILE A 99 -5.80 3.92 -2.54
CA ILE A 99 -6.83 4.41 -3.45
C ILE A 99 -8.13 3.85 -2.92
N ASP A 100 -8.72 4.57 -1.97
CA ASP A 100 -9.87 4.11 -1.18
C ASP A 100 -10.94 5.21 -1.07
N SER A 101 -12.05 4.90 -0.40
CA SER A 101 -13.23 5.74 -0.28
C SER A 101 -13.09 6.93 0.66
N THR A 102 -11.93 7.11 1.31
CA THR A 102 -11.63 8.33 2.09
C THR A 102 -11.22 9.51 1.21
N LEU A 103 -10.89 9.25 -0.07
CA LEU A 103 -10.45 10.26 -1.03
C LEU A 103 -11.62 11.11 -1.59
N ASP A 104 -11.33 12.36 -1.98
CA ASP A 104 -12.30 13.18 -2.70
C ASP A 104 -12.67 12.52 -4.05
N THR A 105 -13.96 12.44 -4.35
CA THR A 105 -14.46 11.79 -5.57
C THR A 105 -13.87 12.39 -6.84
N LYS A 106 -13.57 13.71 -6.87
CA LYS A 106 -12.96 14.35 -8.04
C LYS A 106 -11.54 13.86 -8.28
N ASP A 107 -10.82 13.49 -7.22
CA ASP A 107 -9.49 12.93 -7.35
C ASP A 107 -9.55 11.48 -7.81
N LEU A 108 -10.50 10.69 -7.31
CA LEU A 108 -10.78 9.35 -7.83
C LEU A 108 -11.11 9.39 -9.34
N ASP A 109 -12.01 10.29 -9.76
CA ASP A 109 -12.36 10.50 -11.17
C ASP A 109 -11.12 10.88 -12.00
N LYS A 110 -10.27 11.76 -11.47
CA LYS A 110 -9.04 12.20 -12.14
C LYS A 110 -8.02 11.08 -12.27
N ILE A 111 -7.85 10.26 -11.23
CA ILE A 111 -6.96 9.09 -11.22
C ILE A 111 -7.45 8.07 -12.25
N GLN A 112 -8.76 7.78 -12.30
CA GLN A 112 -9.37 6.91 -13.30
C GLN A 112 -9.13 7.42 -14.73
N ALA A 113 -9.33 8.72 -14.96
CA ALA A 113 -9.11 9.35 -16.26
C ALA A 113 -7.63 9.27 -16.70
N GLN A 114 -6.70 9.54 -15.79
CA GLN A 114 -5.26 9.41 -16.05
C GLN A 114 -4.87 7.96 -16.34
N ALA A 115 -5.37 7.00 -15.55
CA ALA A 115 -5.15 5.58 -15.76
C ALA A 115 -5.68 5.07 -17.10
N THR A 116 -6.73 5.69 -17.63
CA THR A 116 -7.35 5.32 -18.90
C THR A 116 -6.66 5.98 -20.09
N HIS A 117 -6.40 7.29 -20.00
CA HIS A 117 -6.02 8.11 -21.16
C HIS A 117 -4.53 8.43 -21.23
N SER A 118 -3.83 8.41 -20.09
CA SER A 118 -2.42 8.78 -19.98
C SER A 118 -1.52 7.60 -19.61
N CYS A 119 -2.02 6.36 -19.71
CA CYS A 119 -1.23 5.19 -19.33
C CYS A 119 -0.09 4.91 -20.32
N PRO A 120 1.17 4.81 -19.84
CA PRO A 120 2.27 4.37 -20.68
C PRO A 120 2.05 2.94 -21.21
N ALA A 121 2.36 2.70 -22.48
CA ALA A 121 2.06 1.43 -23.15
C ALA A 121 2.64 0.17 -22.46
N LYS A 122 3.76 0.31 -21.75
CA LYS A 122 4.43 -0.77 -21.01
C LYS A 122 3.84 -1.02 -19.62
N LEU A 123 2.96 -0.15 -19.12
CA LEU A 123 2.44 -0.15 -17.75
C LEU A 123 0.93 -0.46 -17.68
N LYS A 124 0.33 -0.96 -18.76
CA LYS A 124 -1.11 -1.24 -18.86
C LYS A 124 -1.67 -2.04 -17.67
N VAL A 125 -0.91 -3.00 -17.15
CA VAL A 125 -1.34 -3.79 -15.98
C VAL A 125 -1.44 -2.90 -14.73
N LEU A 126 -0.39 -2.14 -14.42
CA LEU A 126 -0.39 -1.25 -13.25
C LEU A 126 -1.47 -0.16 -13.38
N CYS A 127 -1.63 0.45 -14.56
CA CYS A 127 -2.69 1.43 -14.79
C CYS A 127 -4.08 0.81 -14.63
N GLY A 128 -4.29 -0.43 -15.10
CA GLY A 128 -5.55 -1.15 -14.91
C GLY A 128 -5.86 -1.37 -13.44
N GLU A 129 -4.88 -1.82 -12.65
CA GLU A 129 -5.05 -2.00 -11.20
C GLU A 129 -5.35 -0.67 -10.48
N ILE A 130 -4.69 0.44 -10.87
CA ILE A 130 -4.98 1.79 -10.33
C ILE A 130 -6.39 2.24 -10.70
N LYS A 131 -6.81 2.02 -11.96
CA LYS A 131 -8.15 2.35 -12.44
C LYS A 131 -9.22 1.59 -11.66
N ASP A 132 -9.05 0.28 -11.52
CA ASP A 132 -10.02 -0.59 -10.84
C ASP A 132 -10.15 -0.24 -9.35
N ALA A 133 -9.03 0.13 -8.69
CA ALA A 133 -9.05 0.61 -7.32
C ALA A 133 -9.83 1.93 -7.19
N ALA A 134 -9.58 2.89 -8.08
CA ALA A 134 -10.30 4.17 -8.09
C ALA A 134 -11.80 4.02 -8.38
N GLU A 135 -12.16 3.14 -9.32
CA GLU A 135 -13.57 2.83 -9.64
C GLU A 135 -14.29 2.18 -8.46
N THR A 136 -13.62 1.29 -7.74
CA THR A 136 -14.18 0.64 -6.55
C THR A 136 -14.41 1.69 -5.46
N ALA A 137 -13.38 2.46 -5.13
CA ALA A 137 -13.42 3.51 -4.12
C ALA A 137 -14.52 4.56 -4.35
N ALA A 138 -14.80 4.92 -5.60
CA ALA A 138 -15.83 5.91 -5.95
C ALA A 138 -17.28 5.42 -5.74
N THR A 139 -17.47 4.15 -5.39
CA THR A 139 -18.81 3.53 -5.27
C THR A 139 -19.13 2.96 -3.88
N GLU A 140 -18.21 3.08 -2.94
CA GLU A 140 -18.41 2.71 -1.52
C GLU A 140 -19.14 3.82 -0.75
#